data_AF-A0A3D2CQV0-F1
#
_entry.id   AF-A0A3D2CQV0-F1
#
_cell.length_a   1.000
_cell.length_b   1.000
_cell.length_c   1.000
_cell.angle_alpha   90.00
_cell.angle_beta   90.00
_cell.angle_gamma   90.00
#
_symmetry.space_group_name_H-M   'P 1'
#
loop_
_entity.id
_entity.type
_entity.pdbx_description
1 polymer ?
#
loop_
_entity_poly.entity_id
_entity_poly.type
_entity_poly.pdbx_seq_one_letter_code
_entity_poly.pdbx_strand_id
1 'polypeptide(L)'
;MPISPLLLIKKVIYTIHGEVDPPQKLIRLSHKAARFYLKEVVAVSASAKKSVVTRYDWKEDPIQLIKNGVNAVTYANENENE
;
A
#
# COMPACT_ATOMS: atom_id res chain seq x y z
N MET A 1 1.70 -16.60 -12.74
CA MET A 1 2.57 -15.60 -13.37
C MET A 1 4.00 -15.83 -12.90
N PRO A 2 4.98 -15.99 -13.79
CA PRO A 2 6.37 -16.08 -13.36
C PRO A 2 6.83 -14.72 -12.84
N ILE A 3 7.19 -14.65 -11.56
CA ILE A 3 7.88 -13.49 -10.99
C ILE A 3 9.24 -13.44 -11.67
N SER A 4 9.53 -12.39 -12.44
CA SER A 4 10.83 -12.24 -13.10
C SER A 4 11.95 -12.25 -12.04
N PRO A 5 12.97 -13.12 -12.16
CA PRO A 5 14.08 -13.19 -11.20
C PRO A 5 14.80 -11.86 -10.98
N LEU A 6 14.76 -10.96 -11.98
CA LEU A 6 15.32 -9.61 -11.92
C LEU A 6 14.66 -8.75 -10.82
N LEU A 7 13.40 -9.00 -10.48
CA LEU A 7 12.68 -8.25 -9.45
C LEU A 7 13.16 -8.61 -8.04
N LEU A 8 13.74 -9.80 -7.83
CA LEU A 8 14.26 -10.24 -6.52
C LEU A 8 15.48 -9.43 -6.07
N ILE A 9 16.24 -8.85 -7.00
CA ILE A 9 17.44 -8.07 -6.70
C ILE A 9 17.08 -6.60 -6.39
N LYS A 10 15.90 -6.14 -6.79
CA LYS A 10 15.48 -4.74 -6.62
C LYS A 10 14.97 -4.46 -5.21
N LYS A 11 15.19 -3.25 -4.72
CA LYS A 11 14.53 -2.74 -3.51
C LYS A 11 13.11 -2.32 -3.92
N VAL A 12 12.13 -3.18 -3.69
CA VAL A 12 10.72 -2.87 -3.96
C VAL A 12 10.08 -2.30 -2.69
N ILE A 13 9.56 -1.09 -2.81
CA ILE A 13 8.77 -0.40 -1.79
C ILE A 13 7.31 -0.44 -2.25
N TYR A 14 6.43 -0.90 -1.37
CA TYR A 14 5.00 -1.00 -1.67
C TYR A 14 4.19 -0.08 -0.77
N THR A 15 3.43 0.83 -1.39
CA THR A 15 2.56 1.77 -0.66
C THR A 15 1.10 1.37 -0.82
N ILE A 16 0.45 1.13 0.31
CA ILE A 16 -0.96 0.79 0.42
C ILE A 16 -1.76 2.09 0.46
N HIS A 17 -2.34 2.44 -0.67
CA HIS A 17 -3.40 3.44 -0.78
C HIS A 17 -4.74 2.71 -0.59
N GLY A 18 -5.58 3.18 0.33
CA GLY A 18 -6.75 2.45 0.84
C GLY A 18 -7.46 1.58 -0.20
N GLU A 19 -7.54 0.28 0.08
CA GLU A 19 -8.15 -0.67 -0.86
C GLU A 19 -9.67 -0.57 -0.82
N VAL A 20 -10.26 -0.29 -1.99
CA VAL A 20 -11.70 -0.23 -2.23
C VAL A 20 -12.28 -1.64 -2.43
N ASP A 21 -13.45 -1.86 -1.85
CA ASP A 21 -14.23 -3.11 -1.87
C ASP A 21 -14.50 -3.66 -3.29
N PRO A 22 -14.74 -4.99 -3.48
CA PRO A 22 -14.66 -6.11 -2.53
C PRO A 22 -13.35 -6.92 -2.62
N PRO A 23 -13.06 -7.81 -1.64
CA PRO A 23 -11.85 -8.64 -1.65
C PRO A 23 -11.83 -9.58 -2.86
N GLN A 24 -10.95 -9.33 -3.81
CA GLN A 24 -10.83 -10.19 -4.99
C GLN A 24 -9.83 -11.32 -4.72
N LYS A 25 -10.20 -12.58 -5.00
CA LYS A 25 -9.32 -13.75 -4.79
C LYS A 25 -7.97 -13.59 -5.51
N LEU A 26 -7.97 -12.98 -6.68
CA LEU A 26 -6.75 -12.71 -7.47
C LEU A 26 -5.86 -11.64 -6.82
N ILE A 27 -6.45 -10.61 -6.19
CA ILE A 27 -5.70 -9.60 -5.44
C ILE A 27 -5.03 -10.25 -4.24
N ARG A 28 -5.73 -11.10 -3.48
CA ARG A 28 -5.13 -11.83 -2.35
C ARG A 28 -3.91 -12.67 -2.78
N LEU A 29 -4.01 -13.36 -3.92
CA LEU A 29 -2.89 -14.15 -4.45
C LEU A 29 -1.73 -13.25 -4.90
N SER A 30 -2.03 -12.12 -5.54
CA SER A 30 -1.04 -11.14 -5.96
C SER A 30 -0.28 -10.56 -4.76
N HIS A 31 -0.99 -10.24 -3.67
CA HIS A 31 -0.35 -9.78 -2.43
C HIS A 31 0.52 -10.86 -1.78
N LYS A 32 0.09 -12.13 -1.78
CA LYS A 32 0.92 -13.24 -1.29
C LYS A 32 2.20 -13.40 -2.11
N ALA A 33 2.09 -13.35 -3.44
CA ALA A 33 3.23 -13.41 -4.34
C ALA A 33 4.16 -12.20 -4.16
N ALA A 34 3.59 -11.01 -3.93
CA ALA A 34 4.34 -9.78 -3.73
C ALA A 34 5.30 -9.86 -2.54
N ARG A 35 4.86 -10.46 -1.42
CA ARG A 35 5.66 -10.57 -0.19
C ARG A 35 7.07 -11.14 -0.39
N PHE A 36 7.31 -11.96 -1.41
CA PHE A 36 8.62 -12.56 -1.67
C PHE A 36 9.66 -11.55 -2.21
N TYR A 37 9.24 -10.41 -2.73
CA TYR A 37 10.14 -9.41 -3.32
C TYR A 37 9.99 -8.01 -2.73
N LEU A 38 9.10 -7.80 -1.76
CA LEU A 38 8.95 -6.53 -1.05
C LEU A 38 10.00 -6.38 0.05
N LYS A 39 10.72 -5.25 0.06
CA LYS A 39 11.64 -4.90 1.14
C LYS A 39 10.99 -4.02 2.19
N GLU A 40 10.12 -3.11 1.76
CA GLU A 40 9.46 -2.14 2.63
C GLU A 40 7.98 -2.01 2.24
N VAL A 41 7.13 -1.86 3.25
CA VAL A 41 5.69 -1.75 3.09
C VAL A 41 5.22 -0.55 3.90
N VAL A 42 4.49 0.34 3.24
CA VAL A 42 3.99 1.57 3.80
C VAL A 42 2.48 1.60 3.65
N ALA A 43 1.75 1.99 4.70
CA ALA A 43 0.33 2.30 4.63
C ALA A 43 0.11 3.81 4.83
N VAL A 44 -0.76 4.39 4.01
CA VAL A 44 -1.02 5.85 4.05
C VAL A 44 -1.97 6.27 5.17
N SER A 45 -2.65 5.31 5.78
CA SER A 45 -3.56 5.53 6.91
C SER A 45 -3.70 4.28 7.77
N ALA A 46 -4.12 4.46 9.03
CA ALA A 46 -4.42 3.34 9.92
C ALA A 46 -5.59 2.48 9.38
N SER A 47 -6.55 3.11 8.71
CA SER A 47 -7.64 2.43 8.02
C SER A 47 -7.12 1.52 6.90
N ALA A 48 -6.21 2.03 6.06
CA ALA A 48 -5.58 1.24 5.00
C ALA A 48 -4.78 0.05 5.57
N LYS A 49 -4.00 0.28 6.65
CA LYS A 49 -3.28 -0.80 7.36
C LYS A 49 -4.24 -1.88 7.86
N LYS A 50 -5.32 -1.49 8.54
CA LYS A 50 -6.33 -2.42 9.05
C LYS A 50 -7.01 -3.19 7.91
N SER A 51 -7.34 -2.52 6.81
CA SER A 51 -8.00 -3.12 5.65
C SER A 51 -7.17 -4.26 5.04
N VAL A 52 -5.86 -4.08 4.87
CA VAL A 52 -5.01 -5.13 4.26
C VAL A 52 -4.78 -6.33 5.16
N VAL A 53 -4.75 -6.10 6.47
CA VAL A 53 -4.63 -7.17 7.48
C VAL A 53 -5.89 -8.03 7.44
N THR A 54 -7.07 -7.41 7.47
CA THR A 54 -8.35 -8.14 7.50
C THR A 54 -8.69 -8.80 6.16
N ARG A 55 -8.42 -8.14 5.03
CA ARG A 55 -8.84 -8.62 3.70
C ARG A 55 -7.82 -9.55 3.03
N TYR A 56 -6.53 -9.33 3.28
CA TYR A 56 -5.45 -10.05 2.57
C TYR A 56 -4.44 -10.72 3.49
N ASP A 57 -4.74 -10.81 4.79
CA ASP A 57 -4.00 -11.64 5.74
C ASP A 57 -2.52 -11.19 5.85
N TRP A 58 -2.31 -9.87 5.86
CA TRP A 58 -1.01 -9.25 6.08
C TRP A 58 -0.65 -9.26 7.56
N LYS A 59 0.64 -9.46 7.86
CA LYS A 59 1.17 -9.22 9.20
C LYS A 59 1.25 -7.71 9.42
N GLU A 60 0.89 -7.24 10.62
CA GLU A 60 0.91 -5.81 10.95
C GLU A 60 2.30 -5.21 11.12
N ASP A 61 3.24 -5.99 11.66
CA ASP A 61 4.61 -5.55 11.99
C ASP A 61 5.42 -5.00 10.81
N PRO A 62 5.43 -5.61 9.61
CA PRO A 62 6.21 -5.07 8.48
C PRO A 62 5.61 -3.79 7.86
N ILE A 63 4.42 -3.35 8.28
CA ILE A 63 3.71 -2.23 7.65
C ILE A 63 3.96 -0.94 8.44
N GLN A 64 4.78 -0.06 7.86
CA GLN A 64 5.03 1.29 8.36
C GLN A 64 3.86 2.21 8.05
N LEU A 65 3.47 3.07 9.00
CA LEU A 65 2.42 4.05 8.81
C LEU A 65 3.03 5.39 8.43
N ILE A 66 2.85 5.85 7.19
CA ILE A 66 3.32 7.16 6.71
C ILE A 66 2.12 7.89 6.12
N LYS A 67 1.62 8.91 6.81
CA LYS A 67 0.45 9.67 6.35
C LYS A 67 0.76 10.42 5.05
N ASN A 68 -0.22 10.52 4.17
CA ASN A 68 -0.12 11.37 2.99
C ASN A 68 0.18 12.81 3.42
N GLY A 69 1.28 13.34 2.91
CA GLY A 69 1.59 14.76 2.97
C GLY A 69 0.97 15.47 1.77
N VAL A 70 0.64 16.74 1.95
CA VAL A 70 -0.01 17.53 0.93
C VAL A 70 0.57 18.94 0.91
N ASN A 71 0.66 19.58 -0.26
CA ASN A 71 1.37 20.86 -0.37
C ASN A 71 0.52 22.01 0.19
N ALA A 72 0.94 22.61 1.30
CA ALA A 72 0.20 23.69 1.97
C ALA A 72 -0.20 24.86 1.05
N VAL A 73 0.63 25.19 0.04
CA VAL A 73 0.34 26.29 -0.90
C VAL A 73 -0.83 25.93 -1.82
N THR A 74 -0.85 24.70 -2.34
CA THR A 74 -1.94 24.21 -3.20
C THR A 74 -3.25 24.10 -2.42
N TYR A 75 -3.18 23.69 -1.15
CA TYR A 75 -4.36 23.53 -0.30
C TYR A 75 -4.99 24.87 0.07
N ALA A 76 -4.18 25.89 0.33
CA ALA A 76 -4.70 27.23 0.57
C ALA A 76 -5.46 27.77 -0.66
N ASN A 77 -4.88 27.62 -1.85
CA ASN A 77 -5.48 28.11 -3.09
C ASN A 77 -6.77 27.37 -3.51
N GLU A 78 -6.90 26.07 -3.20
CA GLU A 78 -8.12 25.31 -3.50
C GLU A 78 -9.27 25.67 -2.53
N ASN A 79 -8.98 25.96 -1.26
CA ASN A 79 -10.00 26.31 -0.27
C ASN A 79 -10.39 27.80 -0.25
N GLU A 80 -9.66 28.69 -0.94
CA GLU A 80 -10.06 30.09 -1.15
C GLU A 80 -11.04 30.28 -2.33
N ASN A 81 -11.23 29.23 -3.15
CA ASN A 81 -12.11 29.25 -4.33
C ASN A 81 -13.43 28.46 -4.13
N GLU A 82 -13.73 28.00 -2.91
CA GLU A 82 -15.03 27.46 -2.46
C GLU A 82 -15.81 28.49 -1.64
#